data_AF-A0A924MVG2-F1
#
_entry.id   AF-A0A924MVG2-F1
#
_cell.length_a   1.000
_cell.length_b   1.000
_cell.length_c   1.000
_cell.angle_alpha   90.00
_cell.angle_beta   90.00
_cell.angle_gamma   90.00
#
_symmetry.space_group_name_H-M   'P 1'
#
loop_
_entity.id
_entity.type
_entity.pdbx_description
1 polymer ?
#
loop_
_entity_poly.entity_id
_entity_poly.type
_entity_poly.pdbx_seq_one_letter_code
_entity_poly.pdbx_strand_id
1 'polypeptide(L)' 'MFVIVGWVVALACIFGVYIAEEGNIAVILHALPWELITIFGAAGGAFLANNQMKRIKRWLKGVGAC' A
#
# COMPACT_ATOMS: atom_id res chain seq x y z
N MET A 1 -11.71 5.34 -12.83
CA MET A 1 -11.68 5.29 -14.31
C MET A 1 -10.29 5.12 -14.92
N PHE A 2 -9.17 5.32 -14.21
CA PHE A 2 -7.87 4.68 -14.56
C PHE A 2 -7.02 4.45 -13.29
N VAL A 3 -7.56 3.73 -12.30
CA VAL A 3 -6.87 3.49 -11.02
C VAL A 3 -5.48 2.89 -11.24
N ILE A 4 -5.38 1.97 -12.20
CA ILE A 4 -4.12 1.33 -12.61
C ILE A 4 -3.06 2.36 -13.03
N VAL A 5 -3.42 3.41 -13.77
CA VAL A 5 -2.47 4.45 -14.20
C VAL A 5 -1.93 5.22 -12.99
N GLY A 6 -2.80 5.55 -12.02
CA GLY A 6 -2.37 6.20 -10.79
C GLY A 6 -1.38 5.34 -9.98
N TRP A 7 -1.61 4.03 -9.92
CA TRP A 7 -0.69 3.10 -9.24
C TRP A 7 0.67 3.02 -9.94
N VAL A 8 0.69 2.97 -11.27
CA VAL A 8 1.95 2.95 -12.04
C VAL A 8 2.74 4.25 -11.84
N VAL A 9 2.09 5.41 -11.89
CA VAL A 9 2.76 6.70 -11.65
C VAL A 9 3.30 6.78 -10.22
N ALA A 10 2.53 6.35 -9.22
CA ALA A 10 2.99 6.34 -7.83
C ALA A 10 4.23 5.46 -7.64
N LEU A 11 4.21 4.22 -8.15
CA LEU A 11 5.36 3.31 -8.07
C LEU A 11 6.57 3.85 -8.83
N ALA A 12 6.37 4.47 -10.00
CA ALA A 12 7.43 5.10 -10.78
C ALA A 12 8.09 6.26 -10.01
N CYS A 13 7.31 7.09 -9.32
CA CYS A 13 7.88 8.17 -8.49
C CYS A 13 8.63 7.63 -7.27
N ILE A 14 8.07 6.65 -6.56
CA ILE A 14 8.66 6.08 -5.34
C ILE A 14 10.00 5.40 -5.65
N PHE A 15 10.01 4.48 -6.62
CA PHE A 15 11.24 3.77 -6.99
C PHE A 15 12.17 4.64 -7.84
N GLY A 16 11.64 5.55 -8.65
CA GLY A 16 12.43 6.43 -9.50
C GLY A 16 13.32 7.39 -8.71
N VAL A 17 12.79 8.01 -7.64
CA VAL A 17 13.59 8.88 -6.76
C VAL A 17 14.65 8.06 -6.01
N TYR A 18 14.30 6.88 -5.51
CA TYR A 18 15.26 6.03 -4.78
C TYR A 18 16.45 5.60 -5.65
N ILE A 19 16.20 5.32 -6.93
CA ILE A 19 17.26 5.02 -7.91
C ILE A 19 18.08 6.28 -8.22
N ALA A 20 17.43 7.44 -8.33
CA ALA A 20 18.11 8.71 -8.57
C ALA A 20 19.01 9.15 -7.41
N GLU A 21 18.70 8.74 -6.18
CA GLU A 21 19.54 8.95 -4.98
C GLU A 21 20.67 7.91 -4.83
N GLU A 22 21.00 7.17 -5.89
CA GLU A 22 21.98 6.06 -5.89
C GLU A 22 21.63 4.92 -4.89
N GLY A 23 20.35 4.80 -4.52
CA GLY A 23 19.88 3.78 -3.59
C GLY A 23 19.97 2.37 -4.15
N ASN A 24 20.44 1.41 -3.34
CA ASN A 24 20.51 0.01 -3.73
C ASN A 24 19.13 -0.66 -3.66
N ILE A 25 18.50 -0.87 -4.82
CA ILE A 25 17.17 -1.49 -4.94
C ILE A 25 17.08 -2.85 -4.23
N ALA A 26 18.17 -3.62 -4.18
CA ALA A 26 18.17 -4.94 -3.54
C ALA A 26 17.88 -4.86 -2.03
N VAL A 27 18.27 -3.78 -1.38
CA VAL A 27 17.98 -3.54 0.04
C VAL A 27 16.48 -3.32 0.25
N ILE A 28 15.87 -2.48 -0.59
CA ILE A 28 14.42 -2.28 -0.54
C ILE A 28 13.69 -3.58 -0.82
N LEU A 29 14.03 -4.29 -1.89
CA LEU A 29 13.33 -5.53 -2.25
C LEU A 29 13.44 -6.61 -1.17
N HIS A 30 14.56 -6.66 -0.44
CA HIS A 30 14.74 -7.58 0.68
C HIS A 30 13.90 -7.19 1.92
N ALA A 31 13.81 -5.89 2.23
CA ALA A 31 13.02 -5.38 3.34
C ALA A 31 11.51 -5.31 3.04
N LEU A 32 11.15 -5.10 1.77
CA LEU A 32 9.79 -4.89 1.28
C LEU A 32 8.76 -5.90 1.82
N PRO A 33 8.97 -7.23 1.80
CA PRO A 33 7.96 -8.16 2.30
C PRO A 33 7.66 -7.98 3.80
N TRP A 34 8.69 -7.72 4.62
CA TRP A 34 8.52 -7.50 6.05
C TRP A 34 7.85 -6.16 6.36
N GLU A 35 8.25 -5.12 5.64
CA GLU A 35 7.67 -3.79 5.74
C GLU A 35 6.21 -3.78 5.29
N LEU A 36 5.87 -4.47 4.19
CA LEU A 36 4.49 -4.59 3.73
C LEU A 36 3.61 -5.27 4.78
N ILE A 37 4.07 -6.39 5.37
CA ILE A 37 3.31 -7.07 6.43
C ILE A 37 3.13 -6.15 7.63
N THR A 38 4.17 -5.40 8.02
CA THR A 38 4.12 -4.46 9.14
C THR A 38 3.13 -3.32 8.87
N ILE A 39 3.24 -2.66 7.72
CA ILE A 39 2.40 -1.51 7.35
C ILE A 39 0.95 -1.96 7.15
N PHE A 40 0.70 -3.02 6.38
CA PHE A 40 -0.66 -3.54 6.17
C PHE A 40 -1.27 -4.11 7.44
N GLY A 41 -0.48 -4.80 8.27
CA GLY A 41 -0.92 -5.33 9.55
C GLY A 41 -1.29 -4.22 10.53
N ALA A 42 -0.46 -3.18 10.64
CA ALA A 42 -0.73 -2.03 11.49
C ALA A 42 -1.95 -1.23 10.99
N ALA A 43 -2.00 -0.88 9.70
CA ALA A 43 -3.11 -0.13 9.12
C ALA A 43 -4.42 -0.92 9.18
N GLY A 44 -4.39 -2.22 8.85
CA GLY A 44 -5.54 -3.12 8.94
C GLY A 44 -6.01 -3.32 10.38
N GLY A 45 -5.09 -3.54 11.32
CA GLY A 45 -5.39 -3.68 12.74
C GLY A 45 -6.00 -2.41 13.33
N ALA A 46 -5.42 -1.24 13.03
CA ALA A 46 -5.97 0.06 13.44
C ALA A 46 -7.34 0.33 12.80
N PHE A 47 -7.54 -0.06 11.54
CA PHE A 47 -8.82 0.06 10.86
C PHE A 47 -9.90 -0.82 11.51
N LEU A 48 -9.57 -2.07 11.86
CA LEU A 48 -10.50 -2.97 12.55
C LEU A 48 -10.83 -2.48 13.96
N ALA A 49 -9.84 -1.98 14.71
CA ALA A 49 -10.02 -1.50 16.07
C ALA A 49 -10.90 -0.22 16.15
N ASN A 50 -10.76 0.69 15.18
CA ASN A 50 -11.45 1.99 15.20
C ASN A 50 -12.83 2.00 14.52
N ASN A 51 -13.23 0.93 13.82
CA ASN A 51 -14.44 0.95 13.00
C ASN A 51 -15.49 -0.08 13.41
N GLN A 52 -16.75 0.35 13.40
CA GLN A 52 -17.88 -0.53 13.61
C GLN A 52 -18.06 -1.52 12.44
N MET A 53 -18.60 -2.70 12.75
CA MET A 53 -18.82 -3.79 11.78
C MET A 53 -19.64 -3.37 10.54
N LYS A 54 -20.56 -2.41 10.67
CA LYS A 54 -21.30 -1.84 9.52
C LYS A 54 -20.38 -1.12 8.53
N ARG A 55 -19.38 -0.38 9.02
CA ARG A 55 -18.44 0.36 8.18
C ARG A 55 -17.43 -0.57 7.50
N ILE A 56 -16.92 -1.57 8.24
CA ILE A 56 -16.02 -2.60 7.69
C ILE A 56 -16.69 -3.34 6.53
N LYS A 57 -17.94 -3.78 6.69
CA LYS A 57 -18.68 -4.48 5.62
C LYS A 57 -18.93 -3.61 4.39
N ARG A 58 -19.19 -2.30 4.58
CA ARG A 58 -19.34 -1.36 3.46
C ARG A 58 -18.01 -1.13 2.74
N TRP A 59 -16.92 -0.96 3.49
CA TRP A 59 -15.58 -0.82 2.92
C TRP A 59 -15.19 -2.04 2.09
N LEU A 60 -15.39 -3.26 2.62
CA LEU A 60 -15.11 -4.51 1.89
C LEU A 60 -15.89 -4.62 0.57
N LYS A 61 -17.17 -4.21 0.54
CA LYS A 61 -17.95 -4.14 -0.70
C LYS A 61 -17.44 -3.10 -1.70
N GLY A 62 -16.86 -2.01 -1.20
CA GLY A 62 -16.31 -0.93 -2.01
C GLY A 62 -14.95 -1.24 -2.62
N VAL A 63 -14.11 -2.02 -1.94
CA VAL A 63 -12.75 -2.37 -2.41
C VAL A 63 -12.78 -3.08 -3.78
N GLY A 64 -13.78 -3.95 -4.02
CA GLY A 64 -13.94 -4.64 -5.31
C GLY A 64 -14.60 -3.80 -6.41
N ALA A 65 -15.02 -2.57 -6.11
CA ALA A 65 -15.68 -1.67 -7.04
C ALA A 65 -14.76 -0.54 -7.56
N CYS A 66 -13.48 -0.55 -7.19
CA CYS A 66 -12.47 0.43 -7.58
C CYS A 66 -11.78 0.09 -8.91
#